data_AF-A0A3A9ZIZ0-F1
#
_entry.id   AF-A0A3A9ZIZ0-F1
#
_cell.length_a   1.000
_cell.length_b   1.000
_cell.length_c   1.000
_cell.angle_alpha   90.00
_cell.angle_beta   90.00
_cell.angle_gamma   90.00
#
_symmetry.space_group_name_H-M   'P 1'
#
loop_
_entity.id
_entity.type
_entity.pdbx_description
1 polymer ?
#
loop_
_entity_poly.entity_id
_entity_poly.type
_entity_poly.pdbx_seq_one_letter_code
_entity_poly.pdbx_strand_id
1 'polypeptide(L)'
;MAQGDLDVTYQDMHDAADRLIDAKDELTTKFDQLRSYVSDLVTDGYVTAASSSAFDEKYDEFTRGGKQTIESLQGLGDFLHGAADGFADLDQQLEQGLRD
;
A
#
# COMPACT_ATOMS: atom_id res chain seq x y z
N MET A 1 -25.79 -9.39 -21.63
CA MET A 1 -24.39 -9.27 -22.05
C MET A 1 -23.82 -8.12 -21.25
N ALA A 2 -23.22 -8.40 -20.10
CA ALA A 2 -22.62 -7.38 -19.25
C ALA A 2 -21.38 -6.82 -19.96
N GLN A 3 -21.54 -5.70 -20.65
CA GLN A 3 -20.43 -4.90 -21.16
C GLN A 3 -19.86 -4.12 -19.98
N GLY A 4 -18.82 -4.67 -19.35
CA GLY A 4 -18.19 -4.05 -18.19
C GLY A 4 -17.38 -4.96 -17.28
N ASP A 5 -17.31 -6.28 -17.54
CA ASP A 5 -16.29 -7.11 -16.92
C ASP A 5 -14.96 -6.76 -17.58
N LEU A 6 -14.12 -6.04 -16.86
CA LEU A 6 -12.81 -5.60 -17.31
C LEU A 6 -12.03 -6.80 -17.88
N ASP A 7 -11.51 -6.63 -19.10
CA ASP A 7 -10.36 -7.38 -19.61
C ASP A 7 -9.12 -7.02 -18.74
N VAL A 8 -9.11 -7.39 -17.46
CA VAL A 8 -7.90 -7.34 -16.65
C VAL A 8 -7.07 -8.55 -17.03
N THR A 9 -5.97 -8.33 -17.75
CA THR A 9 -5.02 -9.39 -18.06
C THR A 9 -4.22 -9.78 -16.81
N TYR A 10 -3.56 -10.94 -16.83
CA TYR A 10 -2.64 -11.33 -15.74
C TYR A 10 -1.57 -10.26 -15.52
N GLN A 11 -1.12 -9.62 -16.60
CA GLN A 11 -0.17 -8.51 -16.54
C GLN A 11 -0.75 -7.30 -15.81
N ASP A 12 -2.00 -6.92 -16.10
CA ASP A 12 -2.64 -5.78 -15.41
C ASP A 12 -2.81 -6.05 -13.90
N MET A 13 -3.03 -7.32 -13.51
CA MET A 13 -3.10 -7.73 -12.10
C MET A 13 -1.74 -7.62 -11.41
N HIS A 14 -0.65 -8.07 -12.05
CA HIS A 14 0.71 -7.89 -11.55
C HIS A 14 1.08 -6.41 -11.42
N ASP A 15 0.83 -5.62 -12.47
CA ASP A 15 1.13 -4.18 -12.46
C ASP A 15 0.36 -3.45 -11.34
N ALA A 16 -0.90 -3.83 -11.11
CA ALA A 16 -1.70 -3.29 -10.02
C ALA A 16 -1.16 -3.74 -8.65
N ALA A 17 -0.74 -4.99 -8.50
CA ALA A 17 -0.15 -5.50 -7.27
C ALA A 17 1.12 -4.75 -6.89
N ASP A 18 2.07 -4.64 -7.83
CA ASP A 18 3.34 -3.93 -7.65
C ASP A 18 3.08 -2.47 -7.27
N ARG A 19 2.14 -1.80 -7.96
CA ARG A 19 1.78 -0.42 -7.65
C ARG A 19 1.23 -0.23 -6.24
N LEU A 20 0.48 -1.18 -5.70
CA LEU A 20 -0.03 -1.11 -4.33
C LEU A 20 1.09 -1.27 -3.31
N ILE A 21 2.04 -2.18 -3.57
CA ILE A 21 3.21 -2.41 -2.71
C ILE A 21 4.13 -1.18 -2.74
N ASP A 22 4.41 -0.63 -3.92
CA ASP A 22 5.20 0.60 -4.07
C ASP A 22 4.55 1.79 -3.35
N ALA A 23 3.23 1.96 -3.51
CA ALA A 23 2.49 3.03 -2.84
C ALA A 23 2.55 2.92 -1.31
N LYS A 24 2.51 1.70 -0.76
CA LYS A 24 2.69 1.46 0.68
C LYS A 24 4.07 1.94 1.15
N ASP A 25 5.13 1.60 0.42
CA ASP A 25 6.49 1.96 0.79
C ASP A 25 6.73 3.47 0.68
N GLU A 26 6.20 4.10 -0.37
CA GLU A 26 6.21 5.55 -0.54
C GLU A 26 5.49 6.26 0.61
N LEU A 27 4.29 5.81 0.97
CA LEU A 27 3.50 6.38 2.07
C LEU A 27 4.19 6.16 3.42
N THR A 28 4.77 4.99 3.66
CA THR A 28 5.53 4.70 4.88
C THR A 28 6.71 5.65 5.03
N THR A 29 7.48 5.81 3.94
CA THR A 29 8.60 6.77 3.89
C THR A 29 8.11 8.20 4.13
N LYS A 30 6.96 8.57 3.55
CA LYS A 30 6.40 9.91 3.73
C LYS A 30 5.97 10.17 5.17
N PHE A 31 5.38 9.18 5.84
CA PHE A 31 5.04 9.25 7.26
C PHE A 31 6.29 9.47 8.13
N ASP A 32 7.38 8.76 7.86
CA ASP A 32 8.64 8.94 8.59
C ASP A 32 9.24 10.32 8.38
N GLN A 33 9.26 10.82 7.14
CA GLN A 33 9.74 12.17 6.82
C GLN A 33 8.95 13.25 7.57
N LEU A 34 7.61 13.14 7.58
CA LEU A 34 6.78 14.13 8.25
C LEU A 34 6.92 14.04 9.78
N ARG A 35 7.12 12.84 10.34
CA ARG A 35 7.39 12.66 11.78
C ARG A 35 8.68 13.36 12.19
N SER A 36 9.76 13.19 11.43
CA SER A 36 11.03 13.89 11.68
C SER A 36 10.83 15.41 11.61
N TYR A 37 10.20 15.91 10.56
CA TYR A 37 9.93 17.35 10.41
C TYR A 37 9.15 17.93 11.59
N VAL A 38 8.11 17.25 12.06
CA VAL A 38 7.32 17.69 13.23
C VAL A 38 8.14 17.65 14.51
N SER A 39 8.93 16.59 14.71
CA SER A 39 9.83 16.48 15.87
C SER A 39 10.84 17.64 15.90
N ASP A 40 11.39 18.04 14.76
CA ASP A 40 12.32 19.16 14.65
C ASP A 40 11.66 20.49 15.02
N LEU A 41 10.46 20.76 14.50
CA LEU A 41 9.70 21.97 14.84
C LEU A 41 9.37 22.08 16.34
N VAL A 42 9.02 20.95 16.96
CA VAL A 42 8.73 20.88 18.40
C VAL A 42 10.00 21.13 19.21
N THR A 43 11.13 20.56 18.79
CA THR A 43 12.44 20.72 19.43
C THR A 43 12.97 22.15 19.30
N ASP A 44 12.79 22.78 18.15
CA ASP A 44 13.24 24.16 17.86
C ASP A 44 12.39 25.24 18.54
N GLY A 45 11.37 24.86 19.32
CA GLY A 45 10.63 25.76 20.20
C GLY A 45 9.46 26.50 19.54
N TYR A 46 8.92 25.97 18.43
CA TYR A 46 7.78 26.57 17.72
C TYR A 46 6.47 26.59 18.56
N VAL A 47 6.42 25.85 19.66
CA VAL A 47 5.26 25.76 20.57
C VAL A 47 5.70 25.87 22.03
N THR A 48 4.84 26.42 22.90
CA THR A 48 5.10 26.50 24.35
C THR A 48 5.06 25.09 24.96
N ALA A 49 5.94 24.81 25.94
CA ALA A 49 6.31 23.46 26.41
C ALA A 49 5.17 22.43 26.57
N ALA A 50 3.98 22.83 27.04
CA ALA A 50 2.84 21.92 27.21
C ALA A 50 2.04 21.66 25.91
N SER A 51 1.93 22.65 25.02
CA SER A 51 1.27 22.49 23.72
C SER A 51 2.12 21.70 22.74
N SER A 52 3.45 21.81 22.86
CA SER A 52 4.45 21.03 22.13
C SER A 52 4.31 19.54 22.35
N SER A 53 4.25 19.09 23.62
CA SER A 53 4.19 17.66 23.92
C SER A 53 2.85 17.04 23.50
N ALA A 54 1.74 17.76 23.70
CA ALA A 54 0.42 17.28 23.28
C ALA A 54 0.31 17.19 21.75
N PHE A 55 0.90 18.14 21.02
CA PHE A 55 0.97 18.07 19.56
C PHE A 55 1.83 16.89 19.09
N ASP A 56 2.99 16.69 19.71
CA ASP A 56 3.90 15.58 19.40
C ASP A 56 3.21 14.21 19.57
N GLU A 57 2.52 14.00 20.68
CA GLU A 57 1.78 12.77 20.97
C GLU A 57 0.66 12.52 19.94
N LYS A 58 -0.10 13.57 19.59
CA LYS A 58 -1.16 13.47 18.57
C LYS A 58 -0.59 13.15 17.19
N TYR A 59 0.58 13.69 16.87
CA TYR A 59 1.25 13.42 15.60
C TYR A 59 1.79 11.99 15.53
N ASP A 60 2.31 11.47 16.64
CA ASP A 60 2.70 10.07 16.79
C ASP A 60 1.53 9.10 16.60
N GLU A 61 0.38 9.40 17.24
CA GLU A 61 -0.86 8.63 17.05
C GLU A 61 -1.30 8.62 15.59
N PHE A 62 -1.29 9.79 14.93
CA PHE A 62 -1.62 9.93 13.52
C PHE A 62 -0.70 9.10 12.62
N THR A 63 0.62 9.20 12.83
CA THR A 63 1.63 8.48 12.05
C THR A 63 1.44 6.97 12.19
N ARG A 64 1.21 6.49 13.42
CA ARG A 64 0.99 5.06 13.71
C ARG A 64 -0.29 4.54 13.07
N GLY A 65 -1.41 5.27 13.23
CA GLY A 65 -2.69 4.89 12.62
C GLY A 65 -2.65 4.91 11.09
N GLY A 66 -1.95 5.90 10.52
CA GLY A 66 -1.69 6.00 9.09
C GLY A 66 -0.92 4.79 8.57
N LYS A 67 0.21 4.46 9.19
CA LYS A 67 1.00 3.26 8.86
C LYS A 67 0.17 1.98 8.95
N GLN A 68 -0.57 1.79 10.04
CA GLN A 68 -1.43 0.61 10.20
C GLN A 68 -2.51 0.51 9.11
N THR A 69 -3.03 1.65 8.64
CA THR A 69 -4.02 1.67 7.56
C THR A 69 -3.41 1.23 6.23
N ILE A 70 -2.22 1.75 5.89
CA ILE A 70 -1.58 1.47 4.60
C ILE A 70 -0.94 0.07 4.56
N GLU A 71 -0.66 -0.58 5.69
CA GLU A 71 -0.21 -1.99 5.71
C GLU A 71 -1.20 -2.92 4.99
N SER A 72 -2.49 -2.57 4.95
CA SER A 72 -3.49 -3.33 4.19
C SER A 72 -3.21 -3.39 2.69
N LEU A 73 -2.48 -2.41 2.14
CA LEU A 73 -2.09 -2.39 0.73
C LEU A 73 -1.16 -3.56 0.37
N GLN A 74 -0.34 -4.03 1.31
CA GLN A 74 0.48 -5.24 1.10
C GLN A 74 -0.40 -6.45 0.81
N GLY A 75 -1.39 -6.71 1.67
CA GLY A 75 -2.27 -7.87 1.51
C GLY A 75 -3.12 -7.79 0.24
N LEU A 76 -3.48 -6.58 -0.19
CA LEU A 76 -4.17 -6.37 -1.47
C LEU A 76 -3.25 -6.63 -2.67
N GLY A 77 -1.99 -6.19 -2.60
CA GLY A 77 -0.98 -6.50 -3.62
C GLY A 77 -0.72 -8.01 -3.72
N ASP A 78 -0.46 -8.66 -2.59
CA ASP A 78 -0.22 -10.11 -2.52
C ASP A 78 -1.41 -10.91 -3.08
N PHE A 79 -2.64 -10.47 -2.79
CA PHE A 79 -3.85 -11.09 -3.34
C PHE A 79 -3.89 -10.99 -4.87
N LEU A 80 -3.60 -9.81 -5.43
CA LEU A 80 -3.61 -9.60 -6.88
C LEU A 80 -2.52 -10.44 -7.58
N HIS A 81 -1.33 -10.55 -6.99
CA HIS A 81 -0.28 -11.45 -7.47
C HIS A 81 -0.74 -12.91 -7.49
N GLY A 82 -1.22 -13.43 -6.36
CA GLY A 82 -1.64 -14.83 -6.29
C GLY A 82 -2.79 -15.15 -7.24
N ALA A 83 -3.70 -14.19 -7.46
CA ALA A 83 -4.78 -14.36 -8.42
C ALA A 83 -4.27 -14.34 -9.87
N ALA A 84 -3.33 -13.46 -10.23
CA ALA A 84 -2.69 -13.42 -11.54
C ALA A 84 -1.99 -14.75 -11.87
N ASP A 85 -1.14 -15.22 -10.94
CA ASP A 85 -0.40 -16.48 -11.07
C ASP A 85 -1.36 -17.67 -11.25
N GLY A 86 -2.39 -17.75 -10.40
CA GLY A 86 -3.36 -18.84 -10.44
C GLY A 86 -4.16 -18.91 -11.74
N PHE A 87 -4.51 -17.76 -12.32
CA PHE A 87 -5.18 -17.76 -13.62
C PHE A 87 -4.24 -18.09 -14.78
N ALA A 88 -2.99 -17.62 -14.75
CA ALA A 88 -1.99 -17.97 -15.76
C ALA A 88 -1.71 -19.49 -15.77
N ASP A 89 -1.59 -20.11 -14.59
CA ASP A 89 -1.40 -21.55 -14.45
C ASP A 89 -2.61 -22.35 -14.96
N LEU A 90 -3.83 -21.86 -14.72
CA LEU A 90 -5.05 -22.48 -15.23
C LEU A 90 -5.10 -22.45 -16.75
N ASP A 91 -4.75 -21.31 -17.36
CA ASP A 91 -4.76 -21.15 -18.82
C ASP A 91 -3.75 -22.07 -19.50
N GLN A 92 -2.54 -22.20 -18.94
CA GLN A 92 -1.53 -23.15 -19.43
C GLN A 92 -2.01 -24.61 -19.39
N GLN A 93 -2.74 -25.00 -18.35
CA GLN A 93 -3.31 -26.35 -18.24
C GLN A 93 -4.41 -26.60 -19.28
N LEU A 94 -5.27 -25.61 -19.51
CA LEU A 94 -6.31 -25.69 -20.54
C LEU A 94 -5.71 -25.81 -21.94
N GLU A 95 -4.66 -25.04 -22.23
CA GLU A 95 -3.94 -25.12 -23.51
C GLU A 95 -3.32 -26.51 -23.73
N GLN A 96 -2.70 -27.10 -22.69
CA GLN A 96 -2.16 -28.45 -22.76
C GLN A 96 -3.25 -29.49 -23.04
N GLY A 97 -4.37 -29.43 -22.33
CA GLY A 97 -5.49 -30.37 -22.51
C GLY A 97 -6.21 -30.27 -23.85
N LEU A 98 -6.07 -29.16 -24.59
CA LEU A 98 -6.57 -29.02 -25.97
C LEU A 98 -5.61 -29.56 -27.04
N ARG A 99 -4.34 -29.76 -26.70
CA ARG A 99 -3.31 -30.27 -27.60
C ARG A 99 -3.20 -31.80 -27.61
N ASP A 100 -3.73 -32.46 -26.58
CA ASP A 100 -3.83 -33.92 -26.42
C ASP A 100 -5.14 -34.48 -27.01
#